data_AF-A0A0D2WXK1-F1
#
_entry.id   AF-A0A0D2WXK1-F1
#
_cell.length_a   1.000
_cell.length_b   1.000
_cell.length_c   1.000
_cell.angle_alpha   90.00
_cell.angle_beta   90.00
_cell.angle_gamma   90.00
#
_symmetry.space_group_name_H-M   'P 1'
#
loop_
_entity.id
_entity.type
_entity.pdbx_description
1 polymer ?
#
loop_
_entity_poly.entity_id
_entity_poly.type
_entity_poly.pdbx_seq_one_letter_code
_entity_poly.pdbx_strand_id
1 'polypeptide(L)'
;MLVAPLRVVHRFTDLNPDEIADLFQTTQRVSRAIEIAYKSIALTIAIQDGVGAGQTVEHVHVHIIPRHKDDFVPNDKIYHELDQHDKEAQRRARTSQEMADEATWFRQFLAMDTAN
;
A
#
# COMPACT_ATOMS: atom_id res chain seq x y z
N MET A 1 -2.10 -1.88 -2.26
CA MET A 1 -0.85 -1.62 -3.02
C MET A 1 0.24 -1.21 -2.04
N LEU A 2 1.52 -1.36 -2.42
CA LEU A 2 2.67 -0.96 -1.59
C LEU A 2 3.44 0.18 -2.26
N VAL A 3 3.92 1.13 -1.44
CA VAL A 3 4.94 2.11 -1.82
C VAL A 3 6.15 1.89 -0.93
N ALA A 4 7.34 1.73 -1.52
CA ALA A 4 8.57 1.43 -0.80
C ALA A 4 9.71 2.30 -1.35
N PRO A 5 10.68 2.71 -0.49
CA PRO A 5 11.89 3.38 -0.95
C PRO A 5 12.72 2.43 -1.82
N LEU A 6 13.46 2.98 -2.78
CA LEU A 6 14.36 2.19 -3.62
C LEU A 6 15.51 1.58 -2.80
N ARG A 7 16.04 2.32 -1.82
CA ARG A 7 17.03 1.79 -0.88
C ARG A 7 16.34 0.83 0.08
N VAL A 8 16.91 -0.37 0.23
CA VAL A 8 16.43 -1.35 1.19
C VAL A 8 16.86 -0.93 2.60
N VAL A 9 15.88 -0.52 3.40
CA VAL A 9 16.04 -0.18 4.82
C VAL A 9 14.99 -0.89 5.65
N HIS A 10 15.35 -1.30 6.87
CA HIS A 10 14.50 -2.20 7.65
C HIS A 10 13.54 -1.43 8.54
N ARG A 11 13.97 -0.28 9.09
CA ARG A 11 13.17 0.56 9.97
C ARG A 11 12.88 1.92 9.34
N PHE A 12 11.73 2.48 9.70
CA PHE A 12 11.35 3.84 9.29
C PHE A 12 12.40 4.88 9.72
N THR A 13 13.02 4.67 10.87
CA THR A 13 14.10 5.52 11.42
C THR A 13 15.42 5.46 10.63
N ASP A 14 15.58 4.50 9.71
CA ASP A 14 16.77 4.36 8.88
C ASP A 14 16.68 5.17 7.58
N LEU A 15 15.52 5.77 7.29
CA LEU A 15 15.31 6.66 6.17
C LEU A 15 15.98 8.02 6.43
N ASN A 16 16.57 8.58 5.39
CA ASN A 16 17.01 9.98 5.44
C ASN A 16 15.83 10.93 5.11
N PRO A 17 15.95 12.23 5.40
CA PRO A 17 14.85 13.19 5.19
C PRO A 17 14.33 13.26 3.74
N ASP A 18 15.21 13.12 2.75
CA ASP A 18 14.83 13.17 1.33
C ASP A 18 14.01 11.92 0.96
N GLU A 19 14.37 10.76 1.48
CA GLU A 19 13.61 9.51 1.27
C GLU A 19 12.26 9.54 1.99
N ILE A 20 12.17 10.13 3.19
CA ILE A 20 10.88 10.32 3.87
C ILE A 20 9.98 11.20 3.01
N ALA A 21 10.52 12.32 2.50
CA ALA A 21 9.78 13.24 1.65
C ALA A 21 9.31 12.56 0.37
N ASP A 22 10.20 11.86 -0.34
CA ASP A 22 9.88 11.14 -1.58
C ASP A 22 8.87 10.00 -1.36
N LEU A 23 9.04 9.21 -0.29
CA LEU A 23 8.15 8.11 0.07
C LEU A 23 6.72 8.59 0.29
N PHE A 24 6.52 9.68 1.04
CA PHE A 24 5.19 10.19 1.32
C PHE A 24 4.59 11.04 0.20
N GLN A 25 5.40 11.75 -0.59
CA GLN A 25 4.93 12.40 -1.82
C GLN A 25 4.44 11.35 -2.83
N THR A 26 5.19 10.27 -3.00
CA THR A 26 4.79 9.14 -3.84
C THR A 26 3.53 8.47 -3.28
N THR A 27 3.47 8.24 -1.96
CA THR A 27 2.27 7.70 -1.29
C THR A 27 1.04 8.57 -1.56
N GLN A 28 1.15 9.89 -1.49
CA GLN A 28 0.04 10.81 -1.78
C GLN A 28 -0.42 10.71 -3.24
N ARG A 29 0.53 10.74 -4.19
CA ARG A 29 0.22 10.60 -5.63
C ARG A 29 -0.47 9.27 -5.94
N VAL A 30 0.07 8.19 -5.38
CA VAL A 30 -0.47 6.84 -5.54
C VAL A 30 -1.86 6.72 -4.91
N SER A 31 -2.08 7.36 -3.75
CA SER A 31 -3.37 7.42 -3.06
C SER A 31 -4.47 8.02 -3.93
N ARG A 32 -4.20 9.17 -4.58
CA ARG A 32 -5.15 9.80 -5.53
C ARG A 32 -5.51 8.86 -6.68
N ALA A 33 -4.51 8.20 -7.26
CA ALA A 33 -4.74 7.25 -8.35
C ALA A 33 -5.56 6.02 -7.90
N ILE A 34 -5.34 5.50 -6.68
CA ILE A 34 -6.15 4.42 -6.11
C ILE A 34 -7.61 4.83 -5.99
N GLU A 35 -7.89 6.01 -5.45
CA GLU A 35 -9.28 6.47 -5.26
C GLU A 35 -10.05 6.51 -6.58
N ILE A 36 -9.43 7.01 -7.64
CA ILE A 36 -10.03 7.05 -8.98
C ILE A 36 -10.17 5.62 -9.56
N ALA A 37 -9.10 4.83 -9.51
CA ALA A 37 -9.04 3.51 -10.15
C ALA A 37 -10.05 2.53 -9.53
N TYR A 38 -10.17 2.53 -8.20
CA TYR A 38 -11.05 1.62 -7.47
C TYR A 38 -12.38 2.25 -7.06
N LYS A 39 -12.59 3.55 -7.34
CA LYS A 39 -13.79 4.31 -6.92
C LYS A 39 -14.01 4.23 -5.40
N SER A 40 -12.93 4.25 -4.63
CA SER A 40 -12.99 4.22 -3.17
C SER A 40 -13.37 5.59 -2.61
N ILE A 41 -13.97 5.61 -1.42
CA ILE A 41 -14.43 6.85 -0.76
C ILE A 41 -13.48 7.31 0.35
N ALA A 42 -12.52 6.47 0.72
CA ALA A 42 -11.48 6.74 1.69
C ALA A 42 -10.32 5.76 1.49
N LEU A 43 -9.24 5.93 2.25
CA LEU A 43 -8.07 5.05 2.24
C LEU A 43 -7.66 4.71 3.68
N THR A 44 -7.17 3.49 3.87
CA THR A 44 -6.31 3.17 5.03
C THR A 44 -4.85 3.19 4.55
N ILE A 45 -4.03 4.03 5.19
CA ILE A 45 -2.59 4.16 4.93
C ILE A 45 -1.86 3.69 6.19
N ALA A 46 -0.99 2.68 6.07
CA ALA A 46 -0.35 2.06 7.22
C ALA A 46 1.12 1.70 6.94
N ILE A 47 1.95 1.81 7.99
CA ILE A 47 3.33 1.30 8.04
C ILE A 47 3.43 0.40 9.26
N GLN A 48 3.90 -0.83 9.06
CA GLN A 48 4.22 -1.77 10.14
C GLN A 48 5.73 -1.73 10.36
N ASP A 49 6.21 -0.81 11.21
CA ASP A 49 7.64 -0.59 11.45
C ASP A 49 8.20 -1.52 12.53
N GLY A 50 8.80 -2.63 12.10
CA GLY A 50 9.38 -3.66 12.97
C GLY A 50 8.45 -4.86 13.22
N VAL A 51 9.03 -5.99 13.58
CA VAL A 51 8.32 -7.27 13.82
C VAL A 51 7.19 -7.12 14.86
N GLY A 52 7.41 -6.31 15.91
CA GLY A 52 6.41 -6.05 16.95
C GLY A 52 5.17 -5.26 16.46
N ALA A 53 5.26 -4.61 15.30
CA ALA A 53 4.16 -3.94 14.63
C ALA A 53 3.52 -4.80 13.53
N GLY A 54 3.99 -6.03 13.33
CA GLY A 54 3.49 -6.96 12.31
C GLY A 54 4.29 -7.01 11.01
N GLN A 55 5.48 -6.38 10.95
CA GLN A 55 6.33 -6.43 9.75
C GLN A 55 6.76 -7.86 9.40
N THR A 56 6.50 -8.29 8.17
CA THR A 56 6.85 -9.64 7.66
C THR A 56 8.08 -9.61 6.75
N VAL A 57 8.27 -8.54 5.98
CA VAL A 57 9.42 -8.29 5.10
C VAL A 57 10.25 -7.14 5.67
N GLU A 58 11.56 -7.37 5.87
CA GLU A 58 12.52 -6.40 6.39
C GLU A 58 12.89 -5.29 5.38
N HIS A 59 11.87 -4.64 4.83
CA HIS A 59 12.00 -3.46 3.98
C HIS A 59 10.82 -2.52 4.29
N VAL A 60 11.08 -1.26 4.60
CA VAL A 60 10.03 -0.27 4.83
C VAL A 60 9.08 -0.21 3.63
N HIS A 61 7.79 -0.30 3.87
CA HIS A 61 6.76 -0.09 2.86
C HIS A 61 5.50 0.47 3.49
N VAL A 62 4.77 1.26 2.69
CA VAL A 62 3.48 1.84 3.04
C VAL A 62 2.39 1.03 2.37
N HIS A 63 1.49 0.46 3.16
CA HIS A 63 0.23 -0.10 2.65
C HIS A 63 -0.73 1.03 2.32
N ILE A 64 -1.29 1.01 1.12
CA ILE A 64 -2.43 1.86 0.74
C ILE A 64 -3.57 0.95 0.33
N ILE A 65 -4.68 1.07 1.06
CA ILE A 65 -5.84 0.17 0.96
C ILE A 65 -7.08 1.01 0.63
N PRO A 66 -7.70 0.83 -0.54
CA PRO A 66 -8.96 1.49 -0.87
C PRO A 66 -10.06 1.07 0.09
N ARG A 67 -10.84 2.04 0.58
CA ARG A 67 -11.96 1.83 1.49
C ARG A 67 -13.29 2.12 0.83
N HIS A 68 -14.24 1.24 1.06
CA HIS A 68 -15.63 1.37 0.65
C HIS A 68 -16.54 1.38 1.86
N LYS A 69 -17.78 1.86 1.68
CA LYS A 69 -18.78 1.78 2.74
C LYS A 69 -19.01 0.31 3.12
N ASP A 70 -19.00 0.03 4.42
CA ASP A 70 -19.26 -1.28 5.02
C ASP A 70 -18.29 -2.41 4.57
N ASP A 71 -17.10 -2.06 4.08
CA ASP A 71 -16.06 -3.02 3.67
C ASP A 71 -15.48 -3.83 4.85
N PHE A 72 -15.35 -3.20 6.02
CA PHE A 72 -14.95 -3.81 7.27
C PHE A 72 -15.94 -3.38 8.37
N VAL A 73 -16.59 -4.37 8.98
CA VAL A 73 -17.52 -4.16 10.10
C VAL A 73 -17.09 -5.08 11.26
N PRO A 74 -16.65 -4.52 12.40
CA PRO A 74 -16.41 -3.09 12.67
C PRO A 74 -15.24 -2.52 11.83
N ASN A 75 -15.15 -1.20 11.70
CA ASN A 75 -14.13 -0.54 10.87
C ASN A 75 -12.69 -1.00 11.20
N ASP A 76 -12.39 -1.20 12.48
CA ASP A 76 -11.06 -1.58 12.95
C ASP A 76 -10.70 -3.04 12.66
N LYS A 77 -11.65 -3.83 12.13
CA LYS A 77 -11.37 -5.19 11.64
C LYS A 77 -10.27 -5.18 10.57
N ILE A 78 -10.11 -4.08 9.82
CA ILE A 78 -9.03 -3.92 8.85
C ILE A 78 -7.63 -4.12 9.45
N TYR A 79 -7.39 -3.74 10.71
CA TYR A 79 -6.08 -3.91 11.34
C TYR A 79 -5.78 -5.38 11.66
N HIS A 80 -6.82 -6.15 12.00
CA HIS A 80 -6.68 -7.60 12.16
C HIS A 80 -6.37 -8.25 10.82
N GLU A 81 -7.12 -7.89 9.79
CA GLU A 81 -6.95 -8.42 8.42
C GLU A 81 -5.58 -8.04 7.85
N LEU A 82 -5.09 -6.83 8.14
CA LEU A 82 -3.73 -6.39 7.79
C LEU A 82 -2.64 -7.25 8.45
N ASP A 83 -2.77 -7.58 9.73
CA ASP A 83 -1.80 -8.42 10.43
C ASP A 83 -1.82 -9.89 9.95
N GLN A 84 -2.96 -10.36 9.44
CA GLN A 84 -3.14 -11.74 8.95
C GLN A 84 -2.87 -11.91 7.45
N HIS A 85 -2.96 -10.82 6.66
CA HIS A 85 -2.88 -10.85 5.19
C HIS A 85 -1.70 -11.64 4.63
N ASP A 86 -0.53 -11.53 5.26
CA ASP A 86 0.71 -12.20 4.84
C ASP A 86 0.91 -13.59 5.48
N LYS A 87 0.05 -13.97 6.42
CA LYS A 87 0.13 -15.22 7.20
C LYS A 87 -0.89 -16.27 6.74
N GLU A 88 -1.88 -15.89 5.93
CA GLU A 88 -2.92 -16.79 5.44
C GLU A 88 -2.41 -17.79 4.39
N ALA A 89 -2.13 -19.02 4.83
CA ALA A 89 -1.70 -20.11 3.96
C ALA A 89 -2.69 -20.50 2.85
N GLN A 90 -3.96 -20.07 2.93
CA GLN A 90 -5.05 -20.46 2.03
C GLN A 90 -5.38 -19.40 0.97
N ARG A 91 -4.73 -18.23 0.99
CA ARG A 91 -4.98 -17.20 -0.01
C ARG A 91 -4.44 -17.65 -1.36
N ARG A 92 -5.30 -17.61 -2.40
CA ARG A 92 -4.84 -17.85 -3.77
C ARG A 92 -3.80 -16.81 -4.14
N ALA A 93 -2.55 -17.24 -4.33
CA ALA A 93 -1.52 -16.41 -4.91
C ALA A 93 -1.97 -15.99 -6.32
N ARG A 94 -1.93 -14.68 -6.59
CA ARG A 94 -2.12 -14.16 -7.94
C ARG A 94 -0.92 -14.54 -8.78
N THR A 95 -1.15 -14.83 -10.06
CA THR A 95 -0.08 -15.09 -11.00
C THR A 95 0.70 -13.81 -11.31
N SER A 96 1.96 -13.94 -11.72
CA SER A 96 2.76 -12.79 -12.18
C SER A 96 2.10 -12.05 -13.34
N GLN A 97 1.35 -12.75 -14.20
CA GLN A 97 0.62 -12.14 -15.30
C GLN A 97 -0.54 -11.28 -14.79
N GLU A 98 -1.38 -11.80 -13.86
CA GLU A 98 -2.47 -11.03 -13.26
C GLU A 98 -1.95 -9.76 -12.57
N MET A 99 -0.81 -9.85 -11.87
CA MET A 99 -0.18 -8.69 -11.24
C MET A 99 0.39 -7.70 -12.27
N ALA A 100 0.97 -8.18 -13.37
CA ALA A 100 1.50 -7.33 -14.43
C ALA A 100 0.40 -6.61 -15.21
N ASP A 101 -0.73 -7.28 -15.45
CA ASP A 101 -1.91 -6.73 -16.10
C ASP A 101 -2.55 -5.64 -15.21
N GLU A 102 -2.72 -5.93 -13.92
CA GLU A 102 -3.19 -4.93 -12.95
C GLU A 102 -2.26 -3.72 -12.89
N ALA A 103 -0.94 -3.93 -12.82
CA ALA A 103 0.02 -2.82 -12.82
C ALA A 103 -0.06 -2.00 -14.12
N THR A 104 -0.25 -2.63 -15.27
CA THR A 104 -0.36 -1.96 -16.57
C THR A 104 -1.63 -1.13 -16.66
N TRP A 105 -2.75 -1.67 -16.21
CA TRP A 105 -3.99 -0.94 -16.07
C TRP A 105 -3.85 0.23 -15.08
N PHE A 106 -3.26 0.00 -13.91
CA PHE A 106 -3.12 1.01 -12.86
C PHE A 106 -2.23 2.20 -13.28
N ARG A 107 -1.19 1.96 -14.09
CA ARG A 107 -0.33 3.03 -14.64
C ARG A 107 -1.10 4.11 -15.40
N GLN A 108 -2.27 3.78 -15.96
CA GLN A 108 -3.11 4.76 -16.66
C GLN A 108 -3.61 5.86 -15.70
N PHE A 109 -3.95 5.51 -14.47
CA PHE A 109 -4.42 6.46 -13.46
C PHE A 109 -3.29 7.29 -12.85
N LEU A 110 -2.08 6.73 -12.75
CA LEU A 110 -0.89 7.48 -12.31
C LEU A 110 -0.46 8.58 -13.29
N ALA A 111 -0.76 8.41 -14.58
CA ALA A 111 -0.49 9.41 -15.61
C ALA A 111 -1.56 10.53 -15.64
N MET A 112 -2.78 10.25 -15.17
CA MET A 112 -3.85 11.25 -15.09
C MET A 112 -3.61 12.29 -13.97
N ASP A 113 -2.96 11.91 -12.87
CA ASP A 113 -2.65 12.82 -11.75
C ASP A 113 -1.57 13.86 -12.11
N THR A 114 -0.71 13.59 -13.10
CA THR A 114 0.34 14.53 -13.55
C THR A 114 -0.12 15.57 -14.55
N ALA A 115 -1.39 15.52 -14.98
CA ALA A 115 -1.94 16.41 -16.00
C ALA A 115 -2.68 17.63 -15.42
N ASN A 116 -2.67 17.82 -14.09
CA ASN A 116 -3.33 18.91 -13.37
C ASN A 116 -2.34 19.80 -12.62
#